data_AF-A0A9P4WHD2-F1
#
_entry.id   AF-A0A9P4WHD2-F1
#
_cell.length_a   1.000
_cell.length_b   1.000
_cell.length_c   1.000
_cell.angle_alpha   90.00
_cell.angle_beta   90.00
_cell.angle_gamma   90.00
#
_symmetry.space_group_name_H-M   'P 1'
#
loop_
_entity.id
_entity.type
_entity.pdbx_description
1 polymer ?
#
loop_
_entity_poly.entity_id
_entity_poly.type
_entity_poly.pdbx_seq_one_letter_code
_entity_poly.pdbx_strand_id
1 'polypeptide(L)'
;MACDSAALRSTVLSMAANHLALQSSDPSLRVQAYRHQRDAIHLLQALIQDPRQAYSESALATVLMMQVSARLFGDDEEANIANHLMGARAMISSRGVDEWLNSSSARFLLSLFAYHDILSSVSRAHRPLFDHDADFEAVEGADDMRGIAEVLLVVARTSQLQHTIKTRQEGGGEIALTEEEDAVGRALQQKLLDMQFDAQRNEPHDNSDISFTAEAYRHAAFIYLYRTWLGVGAPNPISVEHIQSCLAYLARVDVTSPLISSHVWPLFSAGCEAIDPGQRQFVRERFQNMYASKLFPSWNRVMRDVEEVWAAKDDEERMKGQAGAEKVDCG
;
A
#
# COMPACT_ATOMS: atom_id res chain seq x y z
N MET A 1 -18.82 1.26 -18.52
CA MET A 1 -17.76 2.27 -18.26
C MET A 1 -16.65 2.26 -19.31
N ALA A 2 -15.81 1.22 -19.43
CA ALA A 2 -14.67 1.23 -20.37
C ALA A 2 -15.09 1.22 -21.86
N CYS A 3 -16.20 0.57 -22.20
CA CYS A 3 -16.77 0.65 -23.55
C CYS A 3 -17.21 2.08 -23.91
N ASP A 4 -17.65 2.84 -22.92
CA ASP A 4 -18.32 4.13 -23.10
C ASP A 4 -17.33 5.32 -23.03
N SER A 5 -16.21 5.18 -22.31
CA SER A 5 -15.17 6.20 -22.22
C SER A 5 -13.91 5.81 -23.00
N ALA A 6 -13.58 6.62 -24.00
CA ALA A 6 -12.37 6.42 -24.80
C ALA A 6 -11.08 6.55 -23.96
N ALA A 7 -11.05 7.48 -23.00
CA ALA A 7 -9.90 7.68 -22.14
C ALA A 7 -9.65 6.43 -21.26
N LEU A 8 -10.70 5.94 -20.58
CA LEU A 8 -10.62 4.74 -19.75
C LEU A 8 -10.23 3.52 -20.57
N ARG A 9 -10.81 3.35 -21.76
CA ARG A 9 -10.47 2.25 -22.67
C ARG A 9 -8.99 2.27 -23.05
N SER A 10 -8.46 3.44 -23.42
CA SER A 10 -7.04 3.58 -23.75
C SER A 10 -6.14 3.24 -22.56
N THR A 11 -6.50 3.63 -21.33
CA THR A 11 -5.76 3.23 -20.13
C THR A 11 -5.75 1.71 -19.94
N VAL A 12 -6.91 1.06 -20.05
CA VAL A 12 -7.01 -0.41 -19.90
C VAL A 12 -6.24 -1.14 -21.01
N LEU A 13 -6.30 -0.66 -22.26
CA LEU A 13 -5.53 -1.22 -23.37
C LEU A 13 -4.02 -1.06 -23.17
N SER A 14 -3.57 0.07 -22.61
CA SER A 14 -2.16 0.26 -22.24
C SER A 14 -1.69 -0.76 -21.21
N MET A 15 -2.47 -0.98 -20.14
CA MET A 15 -2.17 -1.99 -19.12
C MET A 15 -2.15 -3.41 -19.70
N ALA A 16 -3.14 -3.76 -20.52
CA ALA A 16 -3.21 -5.07 -21.17
C ALA A 16 -2.02 -5.30 -22.12
N ALA A 17 -1.65 -4.31 -22.92
CA ALA A 17 -0.51 -4.38 -23.81
C ALA A 17 0.83 -4.50 -23.04
N ASN A 18 0.99 -3.78 -21.93
CA ASN A 18 2.15 -3.92 -21.04
C ASN A 18 2.24 -5.34 -20.46
N HIS A 19 1.14 -5.87 -19.93
CA HIS A 19 1.11 -7.22 -19.38
C HIS A 19 1.41 -8.29 -20.45
N LEU A 20 0.79 -8.19 -21.64
CA LEU A 20 1.05 -9.11 -22.76
C LEU A 20 2.51 -9.02 -23.25
N ALA A 21 3.11 -7.83 -23.23
CA ALA A 21 4.52 -7.64 -23.60
C ALA A 21 5.50 -8.32 -22.64
N LEU A 22 5.07 -8.69 -21.43
CA LEU A 22 5.88 -9.46 -20.47
C LEU A 22 5.77 -10.97 -20.69
N GLN A 23 4.67 -11.42 -21.31
CA GLN A 23 4.44 -12.82 -21.67
C GLN A 23 4.93 -13.16 -23.08
N SER A 24 4.99 -12.16 -23.96
CA SER A 24 5.33 -12.30 -25.37
C SER A 24 6.71 -11.75 -25.68
N SER A 25 7.39 -12.33 -26.67
CA SER A 25 8.62 -11.78 -27.24
C SER A 25 8.36 -10.72 -28.31
N ASP A 26 7.12 -10.27 -28.51
CA ASP A 26 6.75 -9.26 -29.49
C ASP A 26 7.05 -7.82 -28.99
N PRO A 27 8.08 -7.14 -29.53
CA PRO A 27 8.42 -5.78 -29.11
C PRO A 27 7.36 -4.74 -29.52
N SER A 28 6.46 -5.07 -30.46
CA SER A 28 5.41 -4.16 -30.92
C SER A 28 4.39 -3.85 -29.82
N LEU A 29 4.18 -4.77 -28.87
CA LEU A 29 3.24 -4.60 -27.76
C LEU A 29 3.65 -3.46 -26.82
N ARG A 30 4.96 -3.27 -26.59
CA ARG A 30 5.46 -2.12 -25.80
C ARG A 30 5.18 -0.79 -26.51
N VAL A 31 5.34 -0.76 -27.83
CA VAL A 31 5.00 0.42 -28.64
C VAL A 31 3.51 0.71 -28.59
N GLN A 32 2.66 -0.32 -28.65
CA GLN A 32 1.21 -0.17 -28.50
C GLN A 32 0.82 0.33 -27.11
N ALA A 33 1.43 -0.21 -26.04
CA ALA A 33 1.18 0.21 -24.67
C ALA A 33 1.48 1.70 -24.47
N TYR A 34 2.61 2.18 -25.01
CA TYR A 34 2.98 3.59 -24.99
C TYR A 34 2.00 4.47 -25.78
N ARG A 35 1.57 4.02 -26.97
CA ARG A 35 0.57 4.76 -27.77
C ARG A 35 -0.75 4.90 -27.01
N HIS A 36 -1.25 3.80 -26.44
CA HIS A 36 -2.48 3.82 -25.65
C HIS A 36 -2.36 4.70 -24.40
N GLN A 37 -1.20 4.70 -23.73
CA GLN A 37 -0.96 5.59 -22.58
C GLN A 37 -1.02 7.06 -22.99
N ARG A 38 -0.35 7.43 -24.10
CA ARG A 38 -0.37 8.79 -24.63
C ARG A 38 -1.78 9.20 -25.03
N ASP A 39 -2.50 8.33 -25.73
CA ASP A 39 -3.88 8.60 -26.16
C ASP A 39 -4.80 8.76 -24.93
N ALA A 40 -4.63 7.96 -23.88
CA ALA A 40 -5.36 8.11 -22.62
C ALA A 40 -5.14 9.49 -21.98
N ILE A 41 -3.89 9.97 -21.92
CA ILE A 41 -3.56 11.30 -21.39
C ILE A 41 -4.26 12.41 -22.20
N HIS A 42 -4.16 12.37 -23.53
CA HIS A 42 -4.80 13.38 -24.38
C HIS A 42 -6.34 13.36 -24.28
N LEU A 43 -6.93 12.17 -24.24
CA LEU A 43 -8.38 12.00 -24.11
C LEU A 43 -8.87 12.44 -22.73
N LEU A 44 -8.11 12.16 -21.67
CA LEU A 44 -8.41 12.64 -20.32
C LEU A 44 -8.32 14.17 -20.26
N GLN A 45 -7.30 14.78 -20.86
CA GLN A 45 -7.16 16.25 -20.94
C GLN A 45 -8.38 16.90 -21.60
N ALA A 46 -8.87 16.34 -22.70
CA ALA A 46 -10.09 16.82 -23.35
C ALA A 46 -11.32 16.63 -22.45
N LEU A 47 -11.41 15.49 -21.74
CA LEU A 47 -12.52 15.16 -20.85
C LEU A 47 -12.63 16.12 -19.66
N ILE A 48 -11.49 16.48 -19.04
CA ILE A 48 -11.46 17.40 -17.89
C ILE A 48 -11.69 18.87 -18.28
N GLN A 49 -11.56 19.22 -19.57
CA GLN A 49 -11.87 20.56 -20.06
C GLN A 49 -13.37 20.79 -20.28
N ASP A 50 -14.19 19.73 -20.39
CA ASP A 50 -15.66 19.86 -20.43
C ASP A 50 -16.21 19.89 -18.99
N PRO A 51 -16.76 21.03 -18.50
CA PRO A 51 -17.25 21.14 -17.13
C PRO A 51 -18.33 20.12 -16.76
N ARG A 52 -19.06 19.58 -17.75
CA ARG A 52 -20.11 18.57 -17.53
C ARG A 52 -19.54 17.17 -17.33
N GLN A 53 -18.32 16.91 -17.81
CA GLN A 53 -17.69 15.58 -17.81
C GLN A 53 -16.46 15.51 -16.90
N ALA A 54 -15.91 16.66 -16.51
CA ALA A 54 -14.69 16.79 -15.71
C ALA A 54 -14.73 15.98 -14.40
N TYR A 55 -15.92 15.78 -13.83
CA TYR A 55 -16.13 15.04 -12.58
C TYR A 55 -17.01 13.79 -12.77
N SER A 56 -16.99 13.22 -13.98
CA SER A 56 -17.66 11.96 -14.26
C SER A 56 -16.95 10.77 -13.62
N GLU A 57 -17.69 9.70 -13.32
CA GLU A 57 -17.12 8.42 -12.86
C GLU A 57 -16.09 7.87 -13.86
N SER A 58 -16.31 8.05 -15.16
CA SER A 58 -15.35 7.65 -16.19
C SER A 58 -14.03 8.42 -16.14
N ALA A 59 -14.08 9.72 -15.83
CA ALA A 59 -12.87 10.53 -15.67
C ALA A 59 -12.09 10.05 -14.43
N LEU A 60 -12.79 9.84 -13.30
CA LEU A 60 -12.17 9.37 -12.06
C LEU A 60 -11.56 7.98 -12.24
N ALA A 61 -12.30 7.05 -12.86
CA ALA A 61 -11.81 5.73 -13.22
C ALA A 61 -10.57 5.80 -14.12
N THR A 62 -10.53 6.71 -15.09
CA THR A 62 -9.36 6.89 -15.96
C THR A 62 -8.13 7.27 -15.14
N VAL A 63 -8.27 8.28 -14.25
CA VAL A 63 -7.16 8.75 -13.39
C VAL A 63 -6.68 7.64 -12.44
N LEU A 64 -7.61 6.92 -11.79
CA LEU A 64 -7.27 5.84 -10.87
C LEU A 64 -6.63 4.65 -11.58
N MET A 65 -7.09 4.29 -12.78
CA MET A 65 -6.46 3.22 -13.55
C MET A 65 -5.07 3.61 -14.07
N MET A 66 -4.84 4.89 -14.40
CA MET A 66 -3.49 5.38 -14.71
C MET A 66 -2.56 5.28 -13.50
N GLN A 67 -3.07 5.61 -12.31
CA GLN A 67 -2.37 5.43 -11.04
C GLN A 67 -2.01 3.96 -10.78
N VAL A 68 -2.96 3.04 -10.97
CA VAL A 68 -2.72 1.59 -10.84
C VAL A 68 -1.67 1.12 -11.85
N SER A 69 -1.79 1.55 -13.11
CA SER A 69 -0.82 1.21 -14.16
C SER A 69 0.59 1.68 -13.80
N ALA A 70 0.75 2.91 -13.31
CA ALA A 70 2.05 3.44 -12.91
C ALA A 70 2.66 2.65 -11.74
N ARG A 71 1.84 2.23 -10.77
CA ARG A 71 2.32 1.41 -9.63
C ARG A 71 2.71 -0.02 -10.03
N LEU A 72 2.02 -0.63 -10.99
CA LEU A 72 2.29 -2.01 -11.40
C LEU A 72 3.42 -2.13 -12.41
N PHE A 73 3.48 -1.20 -13.39
CA PHE A 73 4.36 -1.30 -14.55
C PHE A 73 5.38 -0.16 -14.67
N GLY A 74 5.36 0.83 -13.79
CA GLY A 74 6.24 2.00 -13.87
C GLY A 74 7.62 1.80 -13.24
N ASP A 75 8.62 2.42 -13.88
CA ASP A 75 10.06 2.35 -13.56
C ASP A 75 10.55 3.55 -12.70
N ASP A 76 9.86 3.90 -11.59
CA ASP A 76 10.38 4.77 -10.50
C ASP A 76 9.96 6.25 -10.43
N GLU A 77 8.95 6.73 -11.18
CA GLU A 77 8.47 8.11 -10.98
C GLU A 77 7.36 8.21 -9.91
N GLU A 78 7.74 8.18 -8.63
CA GLU A 78 6.84 8.49 -7.49
C GLU A 78 6.09 9.83 -7.69
N ALA A 79 6.73 10.78 -8.37
CA ALA A 79 6.13 12.07 -8.72
C ALA A 79 4.86 11.91 -9.58
N ASN A 80 4.85 10.99 -10.56
CA ASN A 80 3.68 10.74 -11.40
C ASN A 80 2.53 10.08 -10.62
N ILE A 81 2.88 9.19 -9.69
CA ILE A 81 1.93 8.51 -8.80
C ILE A 81 1.24 9.54 -7.89
N ALA A 82 2.01 10.45 -7.30
CA ALA A 82 1.48 11.54 -6.48
C ALA A 82 0.56 12.47 -7.29
N ASN A 83 0.91 12.75 -8.56
CA ASN A 83 0.12 13.62 -9.44
C ASN A 83 -1.27 13.04 -9.77
N HIS A 84 -1.37 11.72 -10.02
CA HIS A 84 -2.67 11.09 -10.29
C HIS A 84 -3.58 11.08 -9.05
N LEU A 85 -3.05 10.81 -7.86
CA LEU A 85 -3.85 10.87 -6.63
C LEU A 85 -4.30 12.30 -6.30
N MET A 86 -3.45 13.31 -6.51
CA MET A 86 -3.86 14.71 -6.37
C MET A 86 -4.97 15.10 -7.35
N GLY A 87 -4.88 14.63 -8.60
CA GLY A 87 -5.95 14.82 -9.59
C GLY A 87 -7.26 14.17 -9.16
N ALA A 88 -7.23 12.91 -8.71
CA ALA A 88 -8.40 12.20 -8.21
C ALA A 88 -9.04 12.93 -7.01
N ARG A 89 -8.22 13.39 -6.04
CA ARG A 89 -8.69 14.19 -4.91
C ARG A 89 -9.42 15.44 -5.36
N ALA A 90 -8.87 16.19 -6.30
CA ALA A 90 -9.50 17.42 -6.80
C ALA A 90 -10.87 17.12 -7.42
N MET A 91 -11.01 16.00 -8.13
CA MET A 91 -12.28 15.57 -8.73
C MET A 91 -13.31 15.17 -7.68
N ILE A 92 -12.89 14.38 -6.67
CA ILE A 92 -13.76 13.94 -5.57
C ILE A 92 -14.26 15.16 -4.78
N SER A 93 -13.35 16.07 -4.44
CA SER A 93 -13.66 17.29 -3.67
C SER A 93 -14.59 18.24 -4.41
N SER A 94 -14.49 18.31 -5.74
CA SER A 94 -15.27 19.26 -6.56
C SER A 94 -16.74 18.85 -6.71
N ARG A 95 -17.04 17.55 -6.69
CA ARG A 95 -18.41 17.02 -6.78
C ARG A 95 -19.02 16.71 -5.40
N GLY A 96 -18.20 16.63 -4.35
CA GLY A 96 -18.65 16.29 -3.00
C GLY A 96 -18.79 14.78 -2.80
N VAL A 97 -18.27 14.27 -1.69
CA VAL A 97 -18.20 12.82 -1.40
C VAL A 97 -19.59 12.17 -1.40
N ASP A 98 -20.57 12.82 -0.79
CA ASP A 98 -21.95 12.31 -0.70
C ASP A 98 -22.61 12.13 -2.07
N GLU A 99 -22.28 12.97 -3.05
CA GLU A 99 -22.80 12.83 -4.41
C GLU A 99 -22.23 11.62 -5.16
N TRP A 100 -21.05 11.14 -4.76
CA TRP A 100 -20.42 9.95 -5.32
C TRP A 100 -21.01 8.66 -4.74
N LEU A 101 -21.49 8.64 -3.50
CA LEU A 101 -21.98 7.40 -2.86
C LEU A 101 -23.25 6.81 -3.51
N ASN A 102 -23.83 7.51 -4.49
CA ASN A 102 -25.06 7.14 -5.19
C ASN A 102 -24.95 5.93 -6.12
N SER A 103 -23.75 5.47 -6.49
CA SER A 103 -23.56 4.31 -7.38
C SER A 103 -22.55 3.31 -6.84
N SER A 104 -22.70 2.03 -7.19
CA SER A 104 -21.73 0.98 -6.83
C SER A 104 -20.37 1.20 -7.50
N SER A 105 -20.36 1.70 -8.73
CA SER A 105 -19.13 2.05 -9.44
C SER A 105 -18.38 3.19 -8.74
N ALA A 106 -19.09 4.21 -8.28
CA ALA A 106 -18.45 5.30 -7.55
C ALA A 106 -17.95 4.85 -6.16
N ARG A 107 -18.70 4.02 -5.42
CA ARG A 107 -18.20 3.41 -4.17
C ARG A 107 -16.92 2.60 -4.38
N PHE A 108 -16.87 1.78 -5.44
CA PHE A 108 -15.64 1.09 -5.84
C PHE A 108 -14.50 2.08 -6.11
N LEU A 109 -14.73 3.15 -6.88
CA LEU A 109 -13.69 4.14 -7.20
C LEU A 109 -13.19 4.90 -5.96
N LEU A 110 -14.09 5.27 -5.04
CA LEU A 110 -13.71 5.90 -3.78
C LEU A 110 -12.88 4.95 -2.91
N SER A 111 -13.29 3.68 -2.80
CA SER A 111 -12.51 2.68 -2.05
C SER A 111 -11.12 2.43 -2.66
N LEU A 112 -11.01 2.45 -4.00
CA LEU A 112 -9.75 2.31 -4.70
C LEU A 112 -8.86 3.54 -4.48
N PHE A 113 -9.44 4.74 -4.49
CA PHE A 113 -8.74 5.98 -4.14
C PHE A 113 -8.21 5.93 -2.70
N ALA A 114 -9.07 5.58 -1.74
CA ALA A 114 -8.70 5.48 -0.32
C ALA A 114 -7.56 4.49 -0.10
N TYR A 115 -7.66 3.29 -0.66
CA TYR A 115 -6.61 2.27 -0.61
C TYR A 115 -5.25 2.82 -1.07
N HIS A 116 -5.21 3.47 -2.24
CA HIS A 116 -3.96 3.99 -2.80
C HIS A 116 -3.46 5.25 -2.11
N ASP A 117 -4.34 6.12 -1.62
CA ASP A 117 -3.97 7.31 -0.87
C ASP A 117 -3.32 6.94 0.46
N ILE A 118 -3.96 6.06 1.23
CA ILE A 118 -3.45 5.55 2.52
C ILE A 118 -2.11 4.85 2.33
N LEU A 119 -1.99 3.90 1.39
CA LEU A 119 -0.69 3.24 1.19
C LEU A 119 0.39 4.19 0.63
N SER A 120 0.02 5.23 -0.11
CA SER A 120 0.98 6.27 -0.52
C SER A 120 1.47 7.12 0.65
N SER A 121 0.66 7.29 1.69
CA SER A 121 0.99 8.14 2.84
C SER A 121 2.11 7.52 3.67
N VAL A 122 2.12 6.18 3.77
CA VAL A 122 3.20 5.40 4.40
C VAL A 122 4.53 5.65 3.72
N SER A 123 4.61 5.48 2.39
CA SER A 123 5.86 5.67 1.62
C SER A 123 6.35 7.13 1.67
N ARG A 124 5.43 8.10 1.59
CA ARG A 124 5.78 9.53 1.65
C ARG A 124 6.09 10.03 3.06
N ALA A 125 5.89 9.19 4.09
CA ALA A 125 5.92 9.56 5.50
C ALA A 125 5.17 10.87 5.80
N HIS A 126 3.99 11.01 5.19
CA HIS A 126 3.15 12.19 5.25
C HIS A 126 1.70 11.75 5.50
N ARG A 127 0.80 12.69 5.82
CA ARG A 127 -0.62 12.34 5.99
C ARG A 127 -1.27 11.94 4.65
N PRO A 128 -2.32 11.11 4.67
CA PRO A 128 -3.19 10.91 3.52
C PRO A 128 -3.69 12.24 2.94
N LEU A 129 -3.95 12.27 1.64
CA LEU A 129 -4.45 13.46 0.95
C LEU A 129 -5.90 13.79 1.32
N PHE A 130 -6.66 12.78 1.74
CA PHE A 130 -8.05 12.88 2.12
C PHE A 130 -8.31 12.22 3.48
N ASP A 131 -9.37 12.65 4.18
CA ASP A 131 -9.84 11.98 5.39
C ASP A 131 -10.84 10.90 4.98
N HIS A 132 -10.52 9.65 5.29
CA HIS A 132 -11.24 8.47 4.81
C HIS A 132 -12.19 7.88 5.87
N ASP A 133 -12.29 8.48 7.06
CA ASP A 133 -13.05 7.93 8.19
C ASP A 133 -14.56 7.78 7.90
N ALA A 134 -15.10 8.55 6.95
CA ALA A 134 -16.54 8.59 6.65
C ALA A 134 -16.95 7.81 5.38
N ASP A 135 -16.03 7.58 4.45
CA ASP A 135 -16.33 7.10 3.08
C ASP A 135 -15.60 5.81 2.68
N PHE A 136 -14.71 5.30 3.53
CA PHE A 136 -13.98 4.06 3.28
C PHE A 136 -14.47 2.90 4.17
N GLU A 137 -15.59 2.29 3.78
CA GLU A 137 -16.20 1.18 4.52
C GLU A 137 -15.58 -0.19 4.19
N ALA A 138 -15.25 -0.43 2.92
CA ALA A 138 -14.69 -1.69 2.46
C ALA A 138 -13.81 -1.52 1.22
N VAL A 139 -12.77 -2.35 1.09
CA VAL A 139 -11.91 -2.36 -0.10
C VAL A 139 -12.71 -2.84 -1.32
N GLU A 140 -12.60 -2.14 -2.44
CA GLU A 140 -13.37 -2.38 -3.67
C GLU A 140 -14.91 -2.29 -3.49
N GLY A 141 -15.38 -1.79 -2.34
CA GLY A 141 -16.79 -1.77 -1.98
C GLY A 141 -17.39 -3.16 -1.75
N ALA A 142 -16.57 -4.16 -1.44
CA ALA A 142 -16.98 -5.53 -1.16
C ALA A 142 -17.04 -5.80 0.34
N ASP A 143 -18.22 -6.14 0.88
CA ASP A 143 -18.48 -6.23 2.33
C ASP A 143 -17.53 -7.19 3.08
N ASP A 144 -17.06 -8.25 2.42
CA ASP A 144 -16.10 -9.22 2.96
C ASP A 144 -14.71 -8.60 3.20
N MET A 145 -14.35 -7.54 2.47
CA MET A 145 -13.09 -6.80 2.62
C MET A 145 -13.12 -5.71 3.71
N ARG A 146 -14.21 -5.58 4.46
CA ARG A 146 -14.36 -4.56 5.51
C ARG A 146 -13.23 -4.61 6.54
N GLY A 147 -12.80 -5.81 6.95
CA GLY A 147 -11.71 -5.95 7.93
C GLY A 147 -10.40 -5.31 7.45
N ILE A 148 -10.09 -5.42 6.15
CA ILE A 148 -8.90 -4.78 5.57
C ILE A 148 -9.05 -3.26 5.57
N ALA A 149 -10.22 -2.74 5.24
CA ALA A 149 -10.49 -1.29 5.28
C ALA A 149 -10.35 -0.72 6.71
N GLU A 150 -10.88 -1.42 7.72
CA GLU A 150 -10.76 -1.02 9.13
C GLU A 150 -9.30 -0.92 9.58
N VAL A 151 -8.45 -1.86 9.17
CA VAL A 151 -7.01 -1.80 9.44
C VAL A 151 -6.35 -0.63 8.69
N LEU A 152 -6.68 -0.42 7.42
CA LEU A 152 -6.14 0.67 6.63
C LEU A 152 -6.50 2.05 7.20
N LEU A 153 -7.68 2.21 7.81
CA LEU A 153 -8.02 3.44 8.55
C LEU A 153 -7.10 3.66 9.76
N VAL A 154 -6.64 2.60 10.42
CA VAL A 154 -5.60 2.73 11.47
C VAL A 154 -4.26 3.14 10.86
N VAL A 155 -3.88 2.58 9.70
CA VAL A 155 -2.67 2.96 8.97
C VAL A 155 -2.70 4.45 8.58
N ALA A 156 -3.85 4.94 8.09
CA ALA A 156 -4.08 6.33 7.74
C ALA A 156 -3.81 7.27 8.94
N ARG A 157 -4.39 6.95 10.10
CA ARG A 157 -4.19 7.70 11.36
C ARG A 157 -2.77 7.58 11.88
N THR A 158 -2.11 6.45 11.68
CA THR A 158 -0.69 6.26 12.01
C THR A 158 0.20 7.16 11.15
N SER A 159 -0.07 7.30 9.85
CA SER A 159 0.64 8.25 8.98
C SER A 159 0.38 9.71 9.38
N GLN A 160 -0.81 10.05 9.86
CA GLN A 160 -1.09 11.37 10.43
C GLN A 160 -0.26 11.63 11.70
N LEU A 161 -0.22 10.66 12.62
CA LEU A 161 0.62 10.73 13.83
C LEU A 161 2.11 10.90 13.47
N GLN A 162 2.61 10.10 12.52
CA GLN A 162 3.98 10.20 12.02
C GLN A 162 4.30 11.61 11.49
N HIS A 163 3.38 12.17 10.69
CA HIS A 163 3.55 13.50 10.13
C HIS A 163 3.60 14.58 11.22
N THR A 164 2.69 14.52 12.20
CA THR A 164 2.67 15.44 13.35
C THR A 164 3.98 15.39 14.13
N ILE A 165 4.46 14.19 14.48
CA ILE A 165 5.72 14.00 15.21
C ILE A 165 6.89 14.61 14.42
N LYS A 166 7.01 14.28 13.12
CA LYS A 166 8.10 14.76 12.26
C LYS A 166 8.11 16.28 12.12
N THR A 167 6.97 16.88 11.77
CA THR A 167 6.88 18.34 11.58
C THR A 167 7.20 19.10 12.87
N ARG A 168 6.80 18.56 14.02
CA ARG A 168 7.14 19.13 15.32
C ARG A 168 8.64 19.04 15.61
N GLN A 169 9.27 17.88 15.38
CA GLN A 169 10.70 17.67 15.60
C GLN A 169 11.56 18.54 14.66
N GLU A 170 11.19 18.63 13.38
CA GLU A 170 11.84 19.51 12.40
C GLU A 170 11.68 21.00 12.75
N GLY A 171 10.57 21.36 13.39
CA GLY A 171 10.31 22.71 13.91
C GLY A 171 11.06 23.05 15.22
N GLY A 172 11.98 22.19 15.69
CA GLY A 172 12.76 22.40 16.91
C GLY A 172 12.08 21.92 18.20
N GLY A 173 11.00 21.13 18.09
CA GLY A 173 10.36 20.49 19.24
C GLY A 173 11.21 19.38 19.86
N GLU A 174 10.89 19.00 21.10
CA GLU A 174 11.60 17.93 21.82
C GLU A 174 11.54 16.58 21.08
N ILE A 175 12.58 15.75 21.23
CA ILE A 175 12.58 14.41 20.60
C ILE A 175 11.51 13.51 21.24
N ALA A 176 11.25 13.68 22.53
CA ALA A 176 10.25 12.93 23.27
C ALA A 176 8.83 13.17 22.71
N LEU A 177 7.98 12.16 22.85
CA LEU A 177 6.56 12.28 22.50
C LEU A 177 5.83 13.17 23.50
N THR A 178 4.84 13.91 23.00
CA THR A 178 3.88 14.60 23.86
C THR A 178 2.87 13.62 24.46
N GLU A 179 2.19 14.01 25.54
CA GLU A 179 1.11 13.21 26.12
C GLU A 179 -0.03 12.92 25.12
N GLU A 180 -0.29 13.87 24.22
CA GLU A 180 -1.30 13.74 23.17
C GLU A 180 -0.87 12.72 22.10
N GLU A 181 0.37 12.82 21.58
CA GLU A 181 0.92 11.87 20.62
C GLU A 181 0.91 10.44 21.18
N ASP A 182 1.25 10.31 22.46
CA ASP A 182 1.29 9.05 23.17
C ASP A 182 -0.13 8.49 23.44
N ALA A 183 -1.10 9.35 23.75
CA ALA A 183 -2.51 8.96 23.85
C ALA A 183 -3.08 8.47 22.51
N VAL A 184 -2.74 9.14 21.40
CA VAL A 184 -3.14 8.69 20.05
C VAL A 184 -2.51 7.34 19.73
N GLY A 185 -1.21 7.15 20.00
CA GLY A 185 -0.52 5.87 19.81
C GLY A 185 -1.19 4.72 20.55
N ARG A 186 -1.52 4.91 21.84
CA ARG A 186 -2.29 3.93 22.63
C ARG A 186 -3.67 3.62 22.05
N ALA A 187 -4.41 4.65 21.62
CA ALA A 187 -5.75 4.45 21.06
C ALA A 187 -5.71 3.63 19.76
N LEU A 188 -4.71 3.89 18.90
CA LEU A 188 -4.51 3.12 17.67
C LEU A 188 -4.11 1.67 17.97
N GLN A 189 -3.23 1.46 18.96
CA GLN A 189 -2.85 0.12 19.42
C GLN A 189 -4.07 -0.66 19.92
N GLN A 190 -4.89 -0.05 20.78
CA GLN A 190 -6.10 -0.70 21.30
C GLN A 190 -7.06 -1.08 20.17
N LYS A 191 -7.27 -0.16 19.21
CA LYS A 191 -8.13 -0.42 18.05
C LYS A 191 -7.66 -1.64 17.23
N LEU A 192 -6.36 -1.87 17.09
CA LEU A 192 -5.82 -3.07 16.41
C LEU A 192 -5.92 -4.34 17.26
N LEU A 193 -5.87 -4.22 18.60
CA LEU A 193 -6.04 -5.36 19.51
C LEU A 193 -7.50 -5.84 19.56
N ASP A 194 -8.46 -4.92 19.41
CA ASP A 194 -9.89 -5.22 19.40
C ASP A 194 -10.34 -5.90 18.09
N MET A 195 -9.54 -5.80 17.02
CA MET A 195 -9.78 -6.48 15.74
C MET A 195 -9.38 -7.95 15.80
N GLN A 196 -10.30 -8.85 15.42
CA GLN A 196 -10.05 -10.28 15.27
C GLN A 196 -10.78 -10.78 14.01
N PHE A 197 -10.04 -11.16 12.98
CA PHE A 197 -10.59 -11.59 11.69
C PHE A 197 -10.53 -13.10 11.49
N ASP A 198 -9.76 -13.82 12.31
CA ASP A 198 -9.62 -15.29 12.25
C ASP A 198 -10.56 -16.06 13.21
N ALA A 199 -11.28 -15.33 14.07
CA ALA A 199 -12.01 -15.87 15.22
C ALA A 199 -13.40 -16.45 14.88
N GLN A 200 -13.96 -16.16 13.69
CA GLN A 200 -15.28 -16.64 13.27
C GLN A 200 -15.20 -18.02 12.58
N ARG A 201 -14.60 -19.00 13.25
CA ARG A 201 -14.66 -20.40 12.80
C ARG A 201 -16.00 -20.99 13.23
N ASN A 202 -16.92 -21.19 12.28
CA ASN A 202 -17.89 -22.27 12.29
C ASN A 202 -18.64 -22.48 10.96
N GLU A 203 -18.47 -21.65 9.93
CA GLU A 203 -19.15 -21.82 8.65
C GLU A 203 -18.23 -22.38 7.54
N PRO A 204 -18.61 -23.46 6.84
CA PRO A 204 -17.77 -24.16 5.85
C PRO A 204 -17.59 -23.40 4.52
N HIS A 205 -18.05 -22.15 4.43
CA HIS A 205 -18.05 -21.34 3.21
C HIS A 205 -17.31 -20.00 3.33
N ASP A 206 -16.62 -19.75 4.44
CA ASP A 206 -15.92 -18.48 4.65
C ASP A 206 -14.65 -18.40 3.80
N ASN A 207 -14.45 -17.28 3.10
CA ASN A 207 -13.29 -17.07 2.21
C ASN A 207 -12.03 -16.86 3.06
N SER A 208 -11.42 -17.97 3.50
CA SER A 208 -10.30 -18.00 4.42
C SER A 208 -9.13 -17.10 4.00
N ASP A 209 -8.95 -16.90 2.69
CA ASP A 209 -7.92 -16.03 2.14
C ASP A 209 -8.11 -14.57 2.55
N ILE A 210 -9.35 -14.09 2.62
CA ILE A 210 -9.67 -12.72 3.03
C ILE A 210 -9.31 -12.52 4.50
N SER A 211 -9.74 -13.43 5.38
CA SER A 211 -9.41 -13.36 6.81
C SER A 211 -7.91 -13.41 7.06
N PHE A 212 -7.17 -14.30 6.38
CA PHE A 212 -5.70 -14.33 6.51
C PHE A 212 -5.05 -13.07 5.98
N THR A 213 -5.58 -12.51 4.90
CA THR A 213 -5.10 -11.22 4.37
C THR A 213 -5.36 -10.10 5.37
N ALA A 214 -6.55 -10.02 5.95
CA ALA A 214 -6.90 -9.01 6.96
C ALA A 214 -6.02 -9.12 8.21
N GLU A 215 -5.74 -10.32 8.69
CA GLU A 215 -4.78 -10.53 9.79
C GLU A 215 -3.35 -10.12 9.42
N ALA A 216 -2.88 -10.45 8.22
CA ALA A 216 -1.58 -10.00 7.75
C ALA A 216 -1.48 -8.46 7.73
N TYR A 217 -2.53 -7.78 7.24
CA TYR A 217 -2.64 -6.32 7.31
C TYR A 217 -2.60 -5.81 8.74
N ARG A 218 -3.34 -6.44 9.67
CA ARG A 218 -3.39 -6.05 11.08
C ARG A 218 -2.00 -6.12 11.73
N HIS A 219 -1.26 -7.20 11.50
CA HIS A 219 0.11 -7.34 12.00
C HIS A 219 1.08 -6.35 11.34
N ALA A 220 0.94 -6.09 10.04
CA ALA A 220 1.72 -5.04 9.36
C ALA A 220 1.43 -3.63 9.92
N ALA A 221 0.18 -3.36 10.29
CA ALA A 221 -0.20 -2.10 10.94
C ALA A 221 0.42 -1.96 12.33
N PHE A 222 0.50 -3.02 13.13
CA PHE A 222 1.26 -2.99 14.39
C PHE A 222 2.75 -2.67 14.17
N ILE A 223 3.39 -3.31 13.18
CA ILE A 223 4.79 -3.04 12.85
C ILE A 223 4.96 -1.56 12.49
N TYR A 224 4.10 -1.03 11.62
CA TYR A 224 4.15 0.38 11.22
C TYR A 224 3.89 1.34 12.39
N LEU A 225 2.91 1.04 13.25
CA LEU A 225 2.58 1.82 14.43
C LEU A 225 3.74 1.85 15.41
N TYR A 226 4.33 0.71 15.78
CA TYR A 226 5.40 0.67 16.77
C TYR A 226 6.69 1.34 16.28
N ARG A 227 6.98 1.27 14.98
CA ARG A 227 8.08 2.05 14.40
C ARG A 227 7.83 3.55 14.46
N THR A 228 6.59 3.98 14.27
CA THR A 228 6.20 5.39 14.25
C THR A 228 6.08 5.99 15.64
N TRP A 229 5.34 5.32 16.51
CA TRP A 229 5.01 5.79 17.85
C TRP A 229 6.14 5.51 18.82
N LEU A 230 6.63 4.27 18.91
CA LEU A 230 7.61 3.88 19.92
C LEU A 230 9.06 3.94 19.44
N GLY A 231 9.28 4.13 18.13
CA GLY A 231 10.61 4.06 17.53
C GLY A 231 11.25 2.67 17.62
N VAL A 232 10.45 1.61 17.81
CA VAL A 232 10.95 0.23 17.96
C VAL A 232 10.68 -0.60 16.71
N GLY A 233 11.67 -1.41 16.36
CA GLY A 233 11.60 -2.45 15.33
C GLY A 233 12.28 -3.71 15.83
N ALA A 234 12.53 -4.68 14.94
CA ALA A 234 13.35 -5.83 15.30
C ALA A 234 14.75 -5.37 15.79
N PRO A 235 15.31 -5.97 16.86
CA PRO A 235 14.93 -7.25 17.49
C PRO A 235 13.97 -7.12 18.69
N ASN A 236 13.23 -6.03 18.86
CA ASN A 236 12.26 -5.91 19.97
C ASN A 236 11.25 -7.08 19.94
N PRO A 237 11.00 -7.80 21.05
CA PRO A 237 10.13 -8.98 21.07
C PRO A 237 8.72 -8.72 20.54
N ILE A 238 8.14 -7.55 20.83
CA ILE A 238 6.80 -7.19 20.36
C ILE A 238 6.80 -7.07 18.83
N SER A 239 7.80 -6.41 18.26
CA SER A 239 7.95 -6.31 16.80
C SER A 239 8.16 -7.68 16.17
N VAL A 240 9.00 -8.54 16.76
CA VAL A 240 9.29 -9.90 16.27
C VAL A 240 8.02 -10.75 16.21
N GLU A 241 7.16 -10.69 17.22
CA GLU A 241 5.88 -11.43 17.25
C GLU A 241 4.96 -11.03 16.07
N HIS A 242 4.82 -9.72 15.81
CA HIS A 242 4.01 -9.27 14.67
C HIS A 242 4.65 -9.60 13.32
N ILE A 243 5.98 -9.58 13.19
CA ILE A 243 6.68 -10.00 11.97
C ILE A 243 6.40 -11.48 11.69
N GLN A 244 6.58 -12.35 12.68
CA GLN A 244 6.33 -13.79 12.55
C GLN A 244 4.88 -14.06 12.18
N SER A 245 3.94 -13.43 12.87
CA SER A 245 2.51 -13.63 12.62
C SER A 245 2.09 -13.11 11.24
N CYS A 246 2.58 -11.93 10.82
CA CYS A 246 2.32 -11.38 9.48
C CYS A 246 2.76 -12.37 8.40
N LEU A 247 4.02 -12.83 8.45
CA LEU A 247 4.56 -13.77 7.47
C LEU A 247 3.82 -15.11 7.49
N ALA A 248 3.43 -15.60 8.68
CA ALA A 248 2.67 -16.84 8.83
C ALA A 248 1.27 -16.75 8.18
N TYR A 249 0.55 -15.63 8.34
CA TYR A 249 -0.74 -15.44 7.68
C TYR A 249 -0.60 -15.30 6.16
N LEU A 250 0.42 -14.56 5.68
CA LEU A 250 0.71 -14.47 4.25
C LEU A 250 1.01 -15.84 3.64
N ALA A 251 1.71 -16.71 4.36
CA ALA A 251 2.02 -18.07 3.90
C ALA A 251 0.78 -18.96 3.72
N ARG A 252 -0.35 -18.64 4.36
CA ARG A 252 -1.59 -19.43 4.27
C ARG A 252 -2.42 -19.15 3.02
N VAL A 253 -2.13 -18.07 2.31
CA VAL A 253 -2.82 -17.70 1.06
C VAL A 253 -1.99 -18.17 -0.11
N ASP A 254 -2.60 -18.88 -1.06
CA ASP A 254 -1.91 -19.35 -2.26
C ASP A 254 -1.55 -18.19 -3.20
N VAL A 255 -0.43 -18.30 -3.92
CA VAL A 255 0.02 -17.23 -4.85
C VAL A 255 -0.90 -17.06 -6.07
N THR A 256 -1.74 -18.04 -6.36
CA THR A 256 -2.79 -17.95 -7.39
C THR A 256 -4.04 -17.20 -6.92
N SER A 257 -4.18 -16.97 -5.62
CA SER A 257 -5.31 -16.24 -5.02
C SER A 257 -5.49 -14.86 -5.68
N PRO A 258 -6.73 -14.39 -5.90
CA PRO A 258 -6.98 -13.04 -6.40
C PRO A 258 -6.43 -11.95 -5.47
N LEU A 259 -6.28 -12.24 -4.17
CA LEU A 259 -5.79 -11.29 -3.16
C LEU A 259 -4.29 -11.08 -3.18
N ILE A 260 -3.53 -11.85 -3.95
CA ILE A 260 -2.07 -11.84 -3.88
C ILE A 260 -1.49 -10.44 -4.15
N SER A 261 -2.15 -9.62 -4.96
CA SER A 261 -1.71 -8.24 -5.23
C SER A 261 -1.83 -7.31 -4.02
N SER A 262 -2.73 -7.61 -3.07
CA SER A 262 -2.86 -6.86 -1.81
C SER A 262 -1.74 -7.20 -0.81
N HIS A 263 -1.06 -8.34 -0.97
CA HIS A 263 -0.04 -8.80 -0.01
C HIS A 263 1.27 -8.00 -0.04
N VAL A 264 1.46 -7.15 -1.04
CA VAL A 264 2.71 -6.39 -1.25
C VAL A 264 3.06 -5.54 -0.03
N TRP A 265 2.10 -4.78 0.51
CA TRP A 265 2.38 -3.89 1.64
C TRP A 265 2.66 -4.67 2.94
N PRO A 266 1.83 -5.64 3.37
CA PRO A 266 2.17 -6.45 4.55
C PRO A 266 3.50 -7.19 4.43
N LEU A 267 3.79 -7.75 3.25
CA LEU A 267 5.04 -8.46 2.99
C LEU A 267 6.25 -7.52 3.03
N PHE A 268 6.13 -6.32 2.48
CA PHE A 268 7.15 -5.28 2.59
C PHE A 268 7.37 -4.86 4.05
N SER A 269 6.29 -4.56 4.79
CA SER A 269 6.37 -4.10 6.18
C SER A 269 7.03 -5.12 7.11
N ALA A 270 6.63 -6.40 7.03
CA ALA A 270 7.25 -7.47 7.81
C ALA A 270 8.64 -7.85 7.26
N GLY A 271 8.79 -7.85 5.93
CA GLY A 271 10.04 -8.22 5.26
C GLY A 271 11.19 -7.28 5.61
N CYS A 272 10.98 -5.96 5.59
CA CYS A 272 11.98 -4.97 6.00
C CYS A 272 12.47 -5.16 7.45
N GLU A 273 11.65 -5.75 8.32
CA GLU A 273 11.98 -6.01 9.71
C GLU A 273 12.48 -7.45 9.98
N ALA A 274 12.53 -8.31 8.96
CA ALA A 274 13.03 -9.67 9.11
C ALA A 274 14.54 -9.69 9.42
N ILE A 275 14.88 -10.26 10.58
CA ILE A 275 16.27 -10.46 11.05
C ILE A 275 16.73 -11.91 10.95
N ASP A 276 15.79 -12.85 10.95
CA ASP A 276 16.11 -14.27 10.82
C ASP A 276 16.34 -14.64 9.33
N PRO A 277 17.42 -15.39 9.01
CA PRO A 277 17.70 -15.80 7.64
C PRO A 277 16.56 -16.59 6.98
N GLY A 278 15.82 -17.41 7.74
CA GLY A 278 14.66 -18.16 7.23
C GLY A 278 13.50 -17.25 6.85
N GLN A 279 13.21 -16.22 7.66
CA GLN A 279 12.23 -15.18 7.32
C GLN A 279 12.62 -14.42 6.06
N ARG A 280 13.89 -13.98 5.95
CA ARG A 280 14.38 -13.29 4.75
C ARG A 280 14.27 -14.17 3.50
N GLN A 281 14.58 -15.46 3.63
CA GLN A 281 14.43 -16.42 2.53
C GLN A 281 12.97 -16.60 2.13
N PHE A 282 12.06 -16.74 3.09
CA PHE A 282 10.62 -16.81 2.82
C PHE A 282 10.12 -15.57 2.06
N VAL A 283 10.50 -14.36 2.50
CA VAL A 283 10.10 -13.10 1.84
C VAL A 283 10.57 -13.08 0.38
N ARG A 284 11.83 -13.47 0.13
CA ARG A 284 12.39 -13.56 -1.23
C ARG A 284 11.62 -14.54 -2.10
N GLU A 285 11.42 -15.76 -1.63
CA GLU A 285 10.67 -16.79 -2.36
C GLU A 285 9.23 -16.36 -2.61
N ARG A 286 8.60 -15.70 -1.63
CA ARG A 286 7.23 -15.21 -1.76
C ARG A 286 7.12 -14.17 -2.87
N PHE A 287 7.98 -13.15 -2.90
CA PHE A 287 7.99 -12.17 -4.00
C PHE A 287 8.30 -12.80 -5.36
N GLN A 288 9.21 -13.77 -5.42
CA GLN A 288 9.52 -14.50 -6.65
C GLN A 288 8.31 -15.27 -7.18
N ASN A 289 7.60 -16.00 -6.30
CA ASN A 289 6.42 -16.77 -6.67
C ASN A 289 5.24 -15.86 -7.06
N MET A 290 5.07 -14.73 -6.37
CA MET A 290 4.13 -13.68 -6.76
C MET A 290 4.46 -13.19 -8.18
N TYR A 291 5.69 -12.76 -8.43
CA TYR A 291 6.12 -12.27 -9.74
C TYR A 291 5.91 -13.33 -10.83
N ALA A 292 6.28 -14.59 -10.60
CA ALA A 292 6.06 -15.66 -11.55
C ALA A 292 4.56 -15.87 -11.89
N SER A 293 3.65 -15.57 -10.96
CA SER A 293 2.20 -15.70 -11.16
C SER A 293 1.58 -14.54 -11.93
N LYS A 294 1.95 -13.28 -11.63
CA LYS A 294 1.26 -12.09 -12.17
C LYS A 294 2.13 -11.19 -13.05
N LEU A 295 3.44 -11.42 -13.07
CA LEU A 295 4.42 -10.70 -13.87
C LEU A 295 4.45 -9.18 -13.64
N PHE A 296 4.00 -8.66 -12.50
CA PHE A 296 4.09 -7.22 -12.25
C PHE A 296 5.54 -6.81 -11.92
N PRO A 297 6.22 -6.01 -12.78
CA PRO A 297 7.63 -5.68 -12.60
C PRO A 297 7.93 -4.96 -11.28
N SER A 298 6.96 -4.19 -10.77
CA SER A 298 7.12 -3.45 -9.51
C SER A 298 7.38 -4.36 -8.31
N TRP A 299 7.03 -5.64 -8.35
CA TRP A 299 7.30 -6.57 -7.25
C TRP A 299 8.77 -6.94 -7.13
N ASN A 300 9.50 -7.02 -8.25
CA ASN A 300 10.95 -7.20 -8.21
C ASN A 300 11.64 -5.96 -7.64
N ARG A 301 11.11 -4.76 -7.92
CA ARG A 301 11.59 -3.54 -7.29
C ARG A 301 11.37 -3.56 -5.79
N VAL A 302 10.14 -3.81 -5.33
CA VAL A 302 9.84 -3.85 -3.89
C VAL A 302 10.72 -4.87 -3.17
N MET A 303 10.99 -6.02 -3.80
CA MET A 303 11.95 -7.00 -3.25
C MET A 303 13.37 -6.43 -3.12
N ARG A 304 13.87 -5.74 -4.16
CA ARG A 304 15.19 -5.08 -4.10
C ARG A 304 15.24 -4.05 -2.97
N ASP A 305 14.20 -3.23 -2.81
CA ASP A 305 14.12 -2.24 -1.73
C ASP A 305 14.20 -2.91 -0.34
N VAL A 306 13.57 -4.10 -0.18
CA VAL A 306 13.68 -4.90 1.05
C VAL A 306 15.10 -5.42 1.28
N GLU A 307 15.79 -5.90 0.23
CA GLU A 307 17.18 -6.37 0.33
C GLU A 307 18.16 -5.24 0.67
N GLU A 308 17.92 -4.04 0.15
CA GLU A 308 18.69 -2.84 0.51
C GLU A 308 18.53 -2.48 1.99
N VAL A 309 17.32 -2.59 2.53
CA VAL A 309 17.07 -2.41 3.98
C VAL A 309 17.82 -3.45 4.80
N TRP A 310 17.85 -4.71 4.37
CA TRP A 310 18.62 -5.75 5.04
C TRP A 310 20.12 -5.45 5.03
N ALA A 311 20.68 -5.09 3.88
CA ALA A 311 22.09 -4.75 3.75
C ALA A 311 22.47 -3.57 4.67
N ALA A 312 21.64 -2.53 4.72
CA ALA A 312 21.87 -1.37 5.59
C ALA A 312 21.86 -1.76 7.08
N LYS A 313 20.91 -2.60 7.51
CA LYS A 313 20.82 -3.08 8.89
C LYS A 313 22.02 -3.97 9.26
N ASP A 314 22.41 -4.90 8.38
CA ASP A 314 23.54 -5.80 8.61
C ASP A 314 24.87 -5.01 8.71
N ASP A 315 25.03 -3.98 7.88
CA ASP A 315 26.18 -3.08 7.95
C ASP A 315 26.21 -2.28 9.26
N GLU A 316 25.07 -1.75 9.72
CA GLU A 316 24.97 -1.07 11.01
C GLU A 316 25.34 -1.99 12.19
N GLU A 317 24.86 -3.24 12.19
CA GLU A 317 25.17 -4.23 13.22
C GLU A 317 26.66 -4.58 13.23
N ARG A 318 27.27 -4.77 12.05
CA ARG A 318 28.71 -5.02 11.92
C ARG A 318 29.53 -3.86 12.50
N MET A 319 29.16 -2.62 12.18
CA MET A 319 29.85 -1.43 12.70
C MET A 319 29.71 -1.29 14.22
N LYS A 320 28.52 -1.55 14.78
CA LYS A 320 28.30 -1.56 16.24
C LYS A 320 29.12 -2.65 16.93
N GLY A 321 29.24 -3.83 16.32
CA GLY A 321 30.07 -4.93 16.83
C GLY A 321 31.56 -4.60 16.86
N GLN A 322 32.08 -3.94 15.81
CA GLN A 322 33.49 -3.51 15.73
C GLN A 322 33.82 -2.40 16.74
N ALA A 323 32.97 -1.38 16.87
CA ALA A 323 33.14 -0.32 17.86
C ALA A 323 33.02 -0.82 19.32
N GLY A 324 32.26 -1.90 19.53
CA GLY A 324 32.20 -2.60 20.82
C GLY A 324 33.48 -3.35 21.13
N ALA A 325 34.06 -4.05 20.15
CA ALA A 325 35.31 -4.80 20.30
C ALA A 325 36.52 -3.89 20.56
N GLU A 326 36.64 -2.77 19.84
CA GLU A 326 37.74 -1.80 20.04
C GLU A 326 37.73 -1.16 21.44
N LYS A 327 36.56 -1.01 22.06
CA LYS A 327 36.44 -0.51 23.44
C LYS A 327 36.83 -1.53 24.50
N VAL A 328 36.78 -2.83 24.19
CA VAL A 328 37.16 -3.90 25.12
C VAL A 328 38.67 -4.14 25.09
N ASP A 329 39.32 -3.94 23.94
CA ASP A 329 40.77 -4.12 23.78
C ASP A 329 41.64 -2.95 24.29
N CYS A 330 41.02 -1.87 24.79
CA CYS A 330 41.71 -0.73 25.41
C CYS A 330 41.74 -0.78 26.96
N GLY A 331 41.49 -1.96 27.55
CA GLY A 331 41.46 -2.21 29.00
C GLY A 331 42.69 -2.93 29.53
#